data_AF-A0A842RWG4-F1
#
_entry.id   AF-A0A842RWG4-F1
#
_cell.length_a   1.000
_cell.length_b   1.000
_cell.length_c   1.000
_cell.angle_alpha   90.00
_cell.angle_beta   90.00
_cell.angle_gamma   90.00
#
_symmetry.space_group_name_H-M   'P 1'
#
loop_
_entity.id
_entity.type
_entity.pdbx_description
1 polymer ?
#
loop_
_entity_poly.entity_id
_entity_poly.type
_entity_poly.pdbx_seq_one_letter_code
_entity_poly.pdbx_strand_id
1 'polypeptide(L)'
;MVSVPLLSFFIAPQMKPLDMEYFQLEAGSELFYNTTENSDTWETKRYIDDSYEIINGIFGVFTVFWCEAHKYPGDSDYSWVNQMWLSKSGNSLIWWGFEDQNTKVIAHNGLTYVTEPVIAGANNYGLTLATLTIKGSSQVMDVNFEGNYTIDAVESVTVPAGTFNECIKVHEQEITPDGTIDFYVWYSKDVGGAVKYDYHQNNRTDVLTSYHMTTENDPWNNWLIPYLPTMLLWTISSSIIGVVAIIALIIVNKRLIKREA
;
A
#
# COMPACT_ATOMS: atom_id res chain seq x y z
N MET A 1 -6.27 -39.19 19.29
CA MET A 1 -5.35 -38.04 19.40
C MET A 1 -6.05 -36.88 18.71
N VAL A 2 -6.52 -35.89 19.47
CA VAL A 2 -7.18 -34.70 18.90
C VAL A 2 -6.08 -33.68 18.66
N SER A 3 -5.75 -33.45 17.38
CA SER A 3 -4.86 -32.37 16.97
C SER A 3 -5.61 -31.06 17.18
N VAL A 4 -5.21 -30.28 18.18
CA VAL A 4 -5.65 -28.89 18.31
C VAL A 4 -4.79 -28.08 17.34
N PRO A 5 -5.37 -27.44 16.30
CA PRO A 5 -4.60 -26.53 15.47
C PRO A 5 -4.16 -25.36 16.33
N LEU A 6 -2.84 -25.21 16.53
CA LEU A 6 -2.27 -23.96 17.02
C LEU A 6 -2.46 -22.92 15.91
N LEU A 7 -3.55 -22.16 16.00
CA LEU A 7 -3.67 -20.89 15.31
C LEU A 7 -2.70 -19.92 15.97
N SER A 8 -1.47 -19.82 15.45
CA SER A 8 -0.54 -18.77 15.83
C SER A 8 -1.02 -17.45 15.21
N PHE A 9 -1.98 -16.80 15.87
CA PHE A 9 -2.32 -15.41 15.58
C PHE A 9 -1.27 -14.50 16.22
N PHE A 10 -0.11 -14.34 15.57
CA PHE A 10 0.70 -13.13 15.79
C PHE A 10 0.15 -12.03 14.89
N ILE A 11 -1.07 -11.58 15.19
CA ILE A 11 -1.52 -10.28 14.71
C ILE A 11 -0.94 -9.28 15.70
N ALA A 12 0.24 -8.75 15.39
CA ALA A 12 0.77 -7.63 16.16
C ALA A 12 -0.24 -6.47 16.03
N PRO A 13 -0.81 -5.94 17.13
CA PRO A 13 -1.61 -4.74 17.05
C PRO A 13 -0.73 -3.64 16.46
N GLN A 14 -1.01 -3.23 15.23
CA GLN A 14 -0.38 -2.04 14.69
C GLN A 14 -1.01 -0.85 15.42
N MET A 15 -0.29 -0.36 16.42
CA MET A 15 -0.45 1.01 16.90
C MET A 15 -0.34 1.91 15.66
N LYS A 16 -1.22 2.90 15.56
CA LYS A 16 -1.35 3.86 14.45
C LYS A 16 -0.04 3.98 13.65
N PRO A 17 -0.03 3.73 12.32
CA PRO A 17 1.17 3.89 11.52
C PRO A 17 1.82 5.24 11.79
N LEU A 18 3.16 5.28 11.84
CA LEU A 18 3.83 6.56 12.04
C LEU A 18 3.52 7.45 10.82
N ASP A 19 3.29 8.74 11.09
CA ASP A 19 3.17 9.72 10.03
C ASP A 19 4.48 9.67 9.21
N MET A 20 4.36 9.49 7.89
CA MET A 20 5.49 9.43 6.97
C MET A 20 5.62 10.78 6.28
N GLU A 21 6.76 11.45 6.44
CA GLU A 21 7.03 12.81 5.98
C GLU A 21 6.88 12.94 4.47
N TYR A 22 7.37 11.96 3.70
CA TYR A 22 7.36 12.00 2.23
C TYR A 22 6.13 11.36 1.58
N PHE A 23 5.34 10.62 2.35
CA PHE A 23 4.21 9.82 1.85
C PHE A 23 2.95 10.09 2.67
N GLN A 24 2.46 11.33 2.56
CA GLN A 24 1.19 11.75 3.13
C GLN A 24 0.08 11.30 2.18
N LEU A 25 -0.27 10.00 2.27
CA LEU A 25 -1.27 9.34 1.42
C LEU A 25 -2.70 9.68 1.86
N GLU A 26 -3.03 10.98 1.91
CA GLU A 26 -4.35 11.46 2.32
C GLU A 26 -5.35 11.29 1.17
N ALA A 27 -6.47 10.64 1.45
CA ALA A 27 -7.49 10.34 0.44
C ALA A 27 -8.12 11.63 -0.10
N GLY A 28 -8.22 11.72 -1.43
CA GLY A 28 -8.63 12.92 -2.15
C GLY A 28 -7.49 13.85 -2.54
N SER A 29 -6.24 13.54 -2.17
CA SER A 29 -5.08 14.30 -2.67
C SER A 29 -4.90 14.01 -4.15
N GLU A 30 -4.67 15.06 -4.94
CA GLU A 30 -4.51 14.98 -6.39
C GLU A 30 -3.25 15.73 -6.83
N LEU A 31 -2.44 15.08 -7.65
CA LEU A 31 -1.21 15.61 -8.23
C LEU A 31 -1.35 15.59 -9.74
N PHE A 32 -1.10 16.72 -10.40
CA PHE A 32 -1.24 16.89 -11.85
C PHE A 32 0.12 17.12 -12.48
N TYR A 33 0.37 16.43 -13.59
CA TYR A 33 1.65 16.42 -14.27
C TYR A 33 1.47 16.73 -15.75
N ASN A 34 2.45 17.42 -16.31
CA ASN A 34 2.67 17.39 -17.75
C ASN A 34 3.62 16.25 -18.05
N THR A 35 3.15 15.31 -18.86
CA THR A 35 3.91 14.14 -19.27
C THR A 35 4.38 14.33 -20.69
N THR A 36 5.68 14.16 -20.91
CA THR A 36 6.29 14.29 -22.23
C THR A 36 6.99 12.99 -22.60
N GLU A 37 6.64 12.39 -23.74
CA GLU A 37 7.31 11.23 -24.31
C GLU A 37 7.56 11.46 -25.81
N ASN A 38 8.83 11.49 -26.23
CA ASN A 38 9.32 11.62 -27.62
C ASN A 38 8.71 12.75 -28.48
N SER A 39 7.42 12.70 -28.82
CA SER A 39 6.67 13.71 -29.58
C SER A 39 5.32 14.11 -28.98
N ASP A 40 4.85 13.41 -27.96
CA ASP A 40 3.49 13.55 -27.44
C ASP A 40 3.50 14.13 -26.03
N THR A 41 2.48 14.92 -25.74
CA THR A 41 2.28 15.53 -24.43
C THR A 41 0.85 15.30 -23.97
N TRP A 42 0.68 14.81 -22.74
CA TRP A 42 -0.63 14.62 -22.12
C TRP A 42 -0.59 15.02 -20.65
N GLU A 43 -1.77 15.19 -20.07
CA GLU A 43 -1.90 15.45 -18.65
C GLU A 43 -2.02 14.13 -17.90
N THR A 44 -1.22 13.95 -16.85
CA THR A 44 -1.34 12.81 -15.93
C THR A 44 -1.88 13.33 -14.61
N LYS A 45 -2.89 12.64 -14.05
CA LYS A 45 -3.39 12.86 -12.70
C LYS A 45 -3.05 11.63 -11.86
N ARG A 46 -2.42 11.84 -10.71
CA ARG A 46 -2.22 10.81 -9.69
C ARG A 46 -2.97 11.20 -8.42
N TYR A 47 -3.65 10.26 -7.80
CA TYR A 47 -4.49 10.56 -6.65
C TYR A 47 -4.63 9.37 -5.71
N ILE A 48 -4.99 9.65 -4.46
CA ILE A 48 -5.35 8.62 -3.49
C ILE A 48 -6.87 8.48 -3.49
N ASP A 49 -7.36 7.32 -3.88
CA ASP A 49 -8.79 7.00 -3.83
C ASP A 49 -9.24 6.81 -2.38
N ASP A 50 -10.48 7.18 -2.05
CA ASP A 50 -11.06 6.95 -0.72
C ASP A 50 -11.51 5.48 -0.53
N SER A 51 -11.50 4.70 -1.60
CA SER A 51 -11.66 3.25 -1.58
C SER A 51 -10.43 2.53 -1.04
N TYR A 52 -10.68 1.31 -0.55
CA TYR A 52 -9.63 0.43 -0.04
C TYR A 52 -9.99 -1.03 -0.33
N GLU A 53 -8.98 -1.90 -0.31
CA GLU A 53 -9.14 -3.35 -0.40
C GLU A 53 -8.46 -4.02 0.79
N ILE A 54 -9.05 -5.13 1.22
CA ILE A 54 -8.39 -6.09 2.11
C ILE A 54 -7.84 -7.21 1.22
N ILE A 55 -6.53 -7.24 1.07
CA ILE A 55 -5.83 -8.28 0.32
C ILE A 55 -5.35 -9.39 1.26
N ASN A 56 -5.27 -10.63 0.78
CA ASN A 56 -4.80 -11.81 1.54
C ASN A 56 -5.73 -12.31 2.69
N GLY A 57 -7.06 -12.13 2.57
CA GLY A 57 -8.07 -12.88 3.35
C GLY A 57 -8.78 -12.11 4.46
N ILE A 58 -9.48 -12.81 5.37
CA ILE A 58 -10.39 -12.21 6.37
C ILE A 58 -9.68 -11.40 7.47
N PHE A 59 -8.36 -11.56 7.60
CA PHE A 59 -7.47 -10.75 8.44
C PHE A 59 -6.46 -9.99 7.56
N GLY A 60 -6.80 -9.79 6.28
CA GLY A 60 -5.90 -9.33 5.25
C GLY A 60 -5.32 -7.93 5.50
N VAL A 61 -4.39 -7.55 4.64
CA VAL A 61 -3.71 -6.27 4.72
C VAL A 61 -4.62 -5.20 4.12
N PHE A 62 -4.90 -4.15 4.91
CA PHE A 62 -5.60 -2.99 4.42
C PHE A 62 -4.66 -2.19 3.53
N THR A 63 -5.17 -1.84 2.37
CA THR A 63 -4.41 -1.16 1.34
C THR A 63 -5.25 -0.04 0.76
N VAL A 64 -4.62 1.13 0.61
CA VAL A 64 -5.20 2.26 -0.08
C VAL A 64 -4.82 2.18 -1.55
N PHE A 65 -5.65 2.77 -2.42
CA PHE A 65 -5.35 2.83 -3.84
C PHE A 65 -4.64 4.14 -4.15
N TRP A 66 -3.43 4.02 -4.66
CA TRP A 66 -2.79 5.09 -5.41
C TRP A 66 -3.14 4.89 -6.88
N CYS A 67 -3.76 5.87 -7.50
CA CYS A 67 -4.34 5.76 -8.83
C CYS A 67 -3.64 6.70 -9.82
N GLU A 68 -3.51 6.28 -11.08
CA GLU A 68 -3.05 7.09 -12.19
C GLU A 68 -4.12 7.15 -13.29
N ALA A 69 -4.35 8.34 -13.82
CA ALA A 69 -5.25 8.59 -14.94
C ALA A 69 -4.62 9.58 -15.93
N HIS A 70 -4.90 9.42 -17.22
CA HIS A 70 -4.35 10.27 -18.29
C HIS A 70 -5.45 11.04 -19.01
N LYS A 71 -5.13 12.21 -19.54
CA LYS A 71 -5.98 12.98 -20.43
C LYS A 71 -5.15 13.43 -21.64
N TYR A 72 -5.47 12.87 -22.81
CA TYR A 72 -4.77 13.17 -24.05
C TYR A 72 -5.30 14.44 -24.73
N PRO A 73 -4.52 15.04 -25.66
CA PRO A 73 -4.98 16.19 -26.41
C PRO A 73 -6.30 15.93 -27.14
N GLY A 74 -7.34 16.68 -26.79
CA GLY A 74 -8.68 16.56 -27.37
C GLY A 74 -9.68 15.78 -26.51
N ASP A 75 -9.22 15.10 -25.46
CA ASP A 75 -10.11 14.43 -24.52
C ASP A 75 -10.85 15.44 -23.63
N SER A 76 -12.11 15.14 -23.30
CA SER A 76 -12.87 15.94 -22.32
C SER A 76 -12.46 15.61 -20.88
N ASP A 77 -12.13 14.33 -20.62
CA ASP A 77 -12.00 13.77 -19.28
C ASP A 77 -10.76 12.88 -19.12
N TYR A 78 -10.37 12.65 -17.87
CA TYR A 78 -9.30 11.71 -17.53
C TYR A 78 -9.80 10.26 -17.66
N SER A 79 -8.96 9.43 -18.24
CA SER A 79 -9.16 7.99 -18.33
C SER A 79 -8.22 7.28 -17.36
N TRP A 80 -8.77 6.39 -16.54
CA TRP A 80 -7.98 5.57 -15.62
C TRP A 80 -6.98 4.70 -16.39
N VAL A 81 -5.76 4.62 -15.88
CA VAL A 81 -4.67 3.85 -16.48
C VAL A 81 -4.28 2.71 -15.57
N ASN A 82 -3.99 3.02 -14.32
CA ASN A 82 -3.55 2.03 -13.35
C ASN A 82 -3.84 2.44 -11.91
N GLN A 83 -3.68 1.46 -11.01
CA GLN A 83 -3.74 1.62 -9.58
C GLN A 83 -2.72 0.72 -8.88
N MET A 84 -2.30 1.13 -7.69
CA MET A 84 -1.32 0.44 -6.87
C MET A 84 -1.85 0.32 -5.44
N TRP A 85 -1.61 -0.83 -4.82
CA TRP A 85 -1.96 -1.08 -3.42
C TRP A 85 -0.78 -0.80 -2.51
N LEU A 86 -0.98 0.17 -1.61
CA LEU A 86 0.01 0.57 -0.64
C LEU A 86 -0.51 0.39 0.79
N SER A 87 0.38 0.02 1.70
CA SER A 87 0.10 0.03 3.14
C SER A 87 1.22 0.63 3.96
N LYS A 88 0.90 1.24 5.10
CA LYS A 88 1.91 1.67 6.07
C LYS A 88 2.09 0.60 7.16
N SER A 89 3.34 0.32 7.51
CA SER A 89 3.70 -0.60 8.59
C SER A 89 4.89 -0.04 9.37
N GLY A 90 4.63 0.48 10.58
CA GLY A 90 5.65 1.17 11.36
C GLY A 90 6.10 2.44 10.65
N ASN A 91 7.39 2.49 10.30
CA ASN A 91 8.04 3.56 9.53
C ASN A 91 8.25 3.22 8.05
N SER A 92 7.61 2.16 7.56
CA SER A 92 7.77 1.70 6.18
C SER A 92 6.48 1.82 5.39
N LEU A 93 6.61 2.24 4.14
CA LEU A 93 5.60 2.09 3.09
C LEU A 93 5.82 0.75 2.40
N ILE A 94 4.77 -0.04 2.29
CA ILE A 94 4.80 -1.40 1.76
C ILE A 94 3.96 -1.44 0.49
N TRP A 95 4.56 -1.89 -0.61
CA TRP A 95 3.91 -2.19 -1.86
C TRP A 95 3.33 -3.60 -1.86
N TRP A 96 2.10 -3.74 -2.34
CA TRP A 96 1.42 -5.03 -2.40
C TRP A 96 1.00 -5.47 -3.78
N GLY A 97 0.98 -4.57 -4.75
CA GLY A 97 0.49 -4.94 -6.07
C GLY A 97 0.18 -3.75 -6.94
N PHE A 98 -0.20 -4.08 -8.16
CA PHE A 98 -0.53 -3.13 -9.21
C PHE A 98 -1.63 -3.71 -10.11
N GLU A 99 -2.49 -2.84 -10.63
CA GLU A 99 -3.55 -3.19 -11.56
C GLU A 99 -3.69 -2.15 -12.65
N ASP A 100 -3.77 -2.60 -13.89
CA ASP A 100 -4.07 -1.81 -15.07
C ASP A 100 -5.27 -2.38 -15.82
N GLN A 101 -5.58 -1.85 -17.00
CA GLN A 101 -6.70 -2.32 -17.82
C GLN A 101 -6.64 -3.81 -18.19
N ASN A 102 -5.46 -4.44 -18.18
CA ASN A 102 -5.24 -5.79 -18.68
C ASN A 102 -4.98 -6.81 -17.57
N THR A 103 -4.43 -6.36 -16.44
CA THR A 103 -3.84 -7.24 -15.44
C THR A 103 -4.04 -6.72 -14.01
N LYS A 104 -4.03 -7.64 -13.05
CA LYS A 104 -3.93 -7.37 -11.62
C LYS A 104 -2.87 -8.29 -11.03
N VAL A 105 -1.88 -7.72 -10.36
CA VAL A 105 -0.78 -8.42 -9.69
C VAL A 105 -0.88 -8.13 -8.20
N ILE A 106 -0.93 -9.17 -7.38
CA ILE A 106 -0.95 -9.05 -5.90
C ILE A 106 0.16 -9.91 -5.31
N ALA A 107 1.08 -9.26 -4.62
CA ALA A 107 2.17 -9.90 -3.90
C ALA A 107 1.65 -10.75 -2.74
N HIS A 108 2.19 -11.96 -2.60
CA HIS A 108 1.91 -12.83 -1.47
C HIS A 108 2.51 -12.26 -0.18
N ASN A 109 3.69 -11.64 -0.31
CA ASN A 109 4.33 -10.84 0.75
C ASN A 109 4.61 -9.44 0.21
N GLY A 110 4.18 -8.42 0.94
CA GLY A 110 4.41 -7.03 0.58
C GLY A 110 5.90 -6.69 0.56
N LEU A 111 6.28 -5.85 -0.39
CA LEU A 111 7.64 -5.39 -0.57
C LEU A 111 7.82 -4.04 0.13
N THR A 112 8.91 -3.87 0.86
CA THR A 112 9.21 -2.56 1.44
C THR A 112 9.59 -1.61 0.31
N TYR A 113 8.81 -0.56 0.15
CA TYR A 113 9.00 0.47 -0.87
C TYR A 113 9.98 1.52 -0.35
N VAL A 114 9.60 2.21 0.73
CA VAL A 114 10.44 3.21 1.40
C VAL A 114 10.35 3.04 2.92
N THR A 115 11.44 3.33 3.62
CA THR A 115 11.50 3.39 5.09
C THR A 115 11.96 4.78 5.52
N GLU A 116 11.34 5.32 6.55
CA GLU A 116 11.72 6.59 7.16
C GLU A 116 12.44 6.37 8.52
N PRO A 117 13.40 7.22 8.91
CA PRO A 117 13.89 8.38 8.18
C PRO A 117 14.63 7.99 6.89
N VAL A 118 14.51 8.83 5.87
CA VAL A 118 15.13 8.59 4.57
C VAL A 118 16.64 8.79 4.66
N ILE A 119 17.38 7.81 4.17
CA ILE A 119 18.85 7.82 4.17
C ILE A 119 19.33 7.59 2.73
N ALA A 120 20.09 8.54 2.18
CA ALA A 120 20.70 8.36 0.86
C ALA A 120 21.62 7.14 0.84
N GLY A 121 21.53 6.34 -0.23
CA GLY A 121 22.16 5.05 -0.40
C GLY A 121 21.42 3.89 0.26
N ALA A 122 20.34 4.13 1.03
CA ALA A 122 19.51 3.05 1.53
C ALA A 122 18.81 2.34 0.36
N ASN A 123 18.74 1.02 0.43
CA ASN A 123 18.11 0.18 -0.56
C ASN A 123 17.14 -0.78 0.12
N ASN A 124 15.91 -0.82 -0.38
CA ASN A 124 14.92 -1.84 -0.07
C ASN A 124 14.80 -2.79 -1.27
N TYR A 125 15.60 -3.85 -1.25
CA TYR A 125 15.45 -4.96 -2.17
C TYR A 125 14.44 -5.96 -1.63
N GLY A 126 13.55 -6.44 -2.49
CA GLY A 126 12.70 -7.57 -2.16
C GLY A 126 12.26 -8.37 -3.37
N LEU A 127 12.22 -9.69 -3.18
CA LEU A 127 11.67 -10.65 -4.12
C LEU A 127 10.46 -11.31 -3.47
N THR A 128 9.35 -11.38 -4.20
CA THR A 128 8.12 -12.00 -3.73
C THR A 128 7.47 -12.81 -4.84
N LEU A 129 6.71 -13.84 -4.45
CA LEU A 129 5.78 -14.48 -5.35
C LEU A 129 4.52 -13.61 -5.41
N ALA A 130 3.97 -13.41 -6.60
CA ALA A 130 2.78 -12.62 -6.80
C ALA A 130 1.76 -13.37 -7.64
N THR A 131 0.49 -13.22 -7.32
CA THR A 131 -0.62 -13.72 -8.13
C THR A 131 -0.90 -12.73 -9.25
N LEU A 132 -0.62 -13.11 -10.49
CA LEU A 132 -1.01 -12.39 -11.70
C LEU A 132 -2.35 -12.92 -12.20
N THR A 133 -3.30 -12.01 -12.36
CA THR A 133 -4.61 -12.23 -12.98
C THR A 133 -4.70 -11.46 -14.28
N ILE A 134 -4.99 -12.16 -15.39
CA ILE A 134 -5.21 -11.52 -16.69
C ILE A 134 -6.71 -11.24 -16.86
N LYS A 135 -7.08 -9.96 -16.92
CA LYS A 135 -8.47 -9.51 -17.04
C LYS A 135 -9.09 -9.94 -18.36
N GLY A 136 -10.38 -10.26 -18.32
CA GLY A 136 -11.08 -10.81 -19.48
C GLY A 136 -10.73 -12.26 -19.82
N SER A 137 -9.85 -12.89 -19.03
CA SER A 137 -9.53 -14.33 -19.12
C SER A 137 -9.83 -15.04 -17.79
N SER A 138 -9.81 -16.37 -17.79
CA SER A 138 -9.81 -17.17 -16.55
C SER A 138 -8.39 -17.51 -16.07
N GLN A 139 -7.36 -16.88 -16.65
CA GLN A 139 -5.97 -17.19 -16.37
C GLN A 139 -5.50 -16.47 -15.11
N VAL A 140 -5.08 -17.27 -14.14
CA VAL A 140 -4.43 -16.84 -12.90
C VAL A 140 -3.15 -17.66 -12.77
N MET A 141 -2.03 -17.00 -12.49
CA MET A 141 -0.74 -17.65 -12.35
C MET A 141 0.12 -16.96 -11.31
N ASP A 142 1.08 -17.70 -10.77
CA ASP A 142 2.10 -17.14 -9.90
C ASP A 142 3.30 -16.68 -10.74
N VAL A 143 3.76 -15.46 -10.46
CA VAL A 143 4.94 -14.85 -11.08
C VAL A 143 5.89 -14.36 -10.00
N ASN A 144 7.19 -14.40 -10.28
CA ASN A 144 8.16 -13.72 -9.43
C ASN A 144 8.12 -12.23 -9.74
N PHE A 145 8.00 -11.42 -8.69
CA PHE A 145 8.12 -9.98 -8.78
C PHE A 145 9.28 -9.55 -7.87
N GLU A 146 10.21 -8.79 -8.44
CA GLU A 146 11.33 -8.20 -7.72
C GLU A 146 11.21 -6.67 -7.76
N GLY A 147 11.22 -6.06 -6.59
CA GLY A 147 11.25 -4.61 -6.42
C GLY A 147 12.57 -4.19 -5.80
N ASN A 148 13.25 -3.25 -6.43
CA ASN A 148 14.48 -2.64 -5.94
C ASN A 148 14.28 -1.13 -5.84
N TYR A 149 14.25 -0.62 -4.61
CA TYR A 149 14.00 0.78 -4.32
C TYR A 149 15.22 1.37 -3.63
N THR A 150 16.00 2.16 -4.35
CA THR A 150 17.22 2.78 -3.83
C THR A 150 17.04 4.28 -3.70
N ILE A 151 17.27 4.83 -2.51
CA ILE A 151 17.29 6.28 -2.31
C ILE A 151 18.64 6.79 -2.84
N ASP A 152 18.65 7.37 -4.03
CA ASP A 152 19.86 7.84 -4.72
C ASP A 152 20.42 9.12 -4.07
N ALA A 153 19.54 10.10 -3.84
CA ALA A 153 19.95 11.42 -3.34
C ALA A 153 18.82 12.13 -2.59
N VAL A 154 19.18 13.20 -1.87
CA VAL A 154 18.24 14.21 -1.36
C VAL A 154 18.65 15.55 -1.98
N GLU A 155 17.77 16.15 -2.77
CA GLU A 155 18.10 17.34 -3.57
C GLU A 155 16.91 18.27 -3.78
N SER A 156 17.18 19.52 -4.16
CA SER A 156 16.12 20.46 -4.54
C SER A 156 15.69 20.22 -5.98
N VAL A 157 14.39 20.26 -6.24
CA VAL A 157 13.79 20.05 -7.56
C VAL A 157 12.92 21.24 -7.93
N THR A 158 13.16 21.83 -9.10
CA THR A 158 12.32 22.89 -9.67
C THR A 158 11.50 22.35 -10.84
N VAL A 159 10.18 22.47 -10.74
CA VAL A 159 9.18 22.05 -11.73
C VAL A 159 8.14 23.18 -11.90
N PRO A 160 7.21 23.12 -12.87
CA PRO A 160 6.24 24.20 -13.06
C PRO A 160 5.40 24.52 -11.82
N ALA A 161 5.10 23.54 -10.96
CA ALA A 161 4.38 23.74 -9.70
C ALA A 161 5.19 24.54 -8.64
N GLY A 162 6.51 24.65 -8.77
CA GLY A 162 7.36 25.35 -7.80
C GLY A 162 8.76 24.77 -7.65
N THR A 163 9.49 25.27 -6.65
CA THR A 163 10.76 24.67 -6.21
C THR A 163 10.55 24.01 -4.87
N PHE A 164 10.86 22.72 -4.82
CA PHE A 164 10.72 21.87 -3.65
C PHE A 164 12.11 21.53 -3.13
N ASN A 165 12.34 21.74 -1.84
CA ASN A 165 13.62 21.45 -1.21
C ASN A 165 13.59 20.07 -0.56
N GLU A 166 14.76 19.45 -0.45
CA GLU A 166 14.92 18.15 0.23
C GLU A 166 14.05 17.03 -0.38
N CYS A 167 13.83 17.05 -1.70
CA CYS A 167 13.18 15.96 -2.40
C CYS A 167 14.06 14.71 -2.35
N ILE A 168 13.47 13.57 -2.02
CA ILE A 168 14.18 12.29 -2.09
C ILE A 168 14.10 11.78 -3.52
N LYS A 169 15.25 11.52 -4.13
CA LYS A 169 15.35 10.87 -5.42
C LYS A 169 15.45 9.37 -5.20
N VAL A 170 14.46 8.62 -5.66
CA VAL A 170 14.38 7.17 -5.57
C VAL A 170 14.60 6.59 -6.94
N HIS A 171 15.51 5.62 -7.05
CA HIS A 171 15.66 4.74 -8.21
C HIS A 171 14.78 3.51 -7.98
N GLU A 172 13.84 3.28 -8.89
CA GLU A 172 12.88 2.19 -8.81
C GLU A 172 13.13 1.24 -9.97
N GLN A 173 13.35 -0.04 -9.63
CA GLN A 173 13.38 -1.11 -10.60
C GLN A 173 12.35 -2.16 -10.21
N GLU A 174 11.43 -2.41 -11.12
CA GLU A 174 10.43 -3.48 -11.01
C GLU A 174 10.73 -4.53 -12.06
N ILE A 175 11.06 -5.73 -11.62
CA ILE A 175 11.49 -6.84 -12.46
C ILE A 175 10.43 -7.93 -12.42
N THR A 176 9.89 -8.22 -13.59
CA THR A 176 8.89 -9.25 -13.84
C THR A 176 9.42 -10.25 -14.89
N PRO A 177 8.76 -11.40 -15.09
CA PRO A 177 9.22 -12.37 -16.08
C PRO A 177 9.21 -11.85 -17.52
N ASP A 178 8.41 -10.82 -17.81
CA ASP A 178 8.25 -10.20 -19.13
C ASP A 178 9.13 -8.96 -19.34
N GLY A 179 9.74 -8.39 -18.30
CA GLY A 179 10.61 -7.23 -18.46
C GLY A 179 11.10 -6.59 -17.16
N THR A 180 11.69 -5.41 -17.33
CA THR A 180 12.15 -4.58 -16.23
C THR A 180 11.72 -3.16 -16.50
N ILE A 181 10.95 -2.59 -15.58
CA ILE A 181 10.64 -1.16 -15.54
C ILE A 181 11.72 -0.51 -14.68
N ASP A 182 12.34 0.56 -15.19
CA ASP A 182 13.47 1.24 -14.55
C ASP A 182 13.31 2.76 -14.72
N PHE A 183 13.16 3.47 -13.60
CA PHE A 183 12.90 4.91 -13.59
C PHE A 183 13.32 5.56 -12.27
N TYR A 184 13.42 6.89 -12.29
CA TYR A 184 13.63 7.69 -11.09
C TYR A 184 12.37 8.47 -10.72
N VAL A 185 12.13 8.60 -9.42
CA VAL A 185 11.05 9.41 -8.86
C VAL A 185 11.61 10.37 -7.83
N TRP A 186 11.09 11.59 -7.79
CA TRP A 186 11.43 12.57 -6.77
C TRP A 186 10.22 12.82 -5.88
N TYR A 187 10.28 12.43 -4.60
CA TYR A 187 9.21 12.71 -3.64
C TYR A 187 9.52 13.95 -2.81
N SER A 188 8.51 14.81 -2.63
CA SER A 188 8.59 15.99 -1.78
C SER A 188 7.66 15.87 -0.58
N LYS A 189 8.18 16.20 0.60
CA LYS A 189 7.38 16.32 1.82
C LYS A 189 6.34 17.43 1.78
N ASP A 190 6.60 18.49 1.02
CA ASP A 190 5.69 19.64 0.90
C ASP A 190 4.42 19.30 0.12
N VAL A 191 4.49 18.23 -0.69
CA VAL A 191 3.39 17.72 -1.53
C VAL A 191 2.94 16.34 -1.05
N GLY A 192 3.66 15.69 -0.12
CA GLY A 192 3.32 14.34 0.34
C GLY A 192 3.35 13.27 -0.76
N GLY A 193 4.06 13.54 -1.85
CA GLY A 193 4.02 12.73 -3.08
C GLY A 193 5.10 13.12 -4.08
N ALA A 194 5.06 12.51 -5.26
CA ALA A 194 6.06 12.71 -6.29
C ALA A 194 5.91 14.06 -7.01
N VAL A 195 7.03 14.73 -7.26
CA VAL A 195 7.09 16.01 -8.00
C VAL A 195 7.66 15.84 -9.41
N LYS A 196 8.36 14.74 -9.66
CA LYS A 196 8.97 14.41 -10.95
C LYS A 196 9.12 12.90 -11.11
N TYR A 197 8.97 12.41 -12.34
CA TYR A 197 9.35 11.07 -12.78
C TYR A 197 10.26 11.16 -14.01
N ASP A 198 11.24 10.27 -14.10
CA ASP A 198 12.15 10.14 -15.24
C ASP A 198 12.27 8.67 -15.64
N TYR A 199 11.58 8.31 -16.72
CA TYR A 199 11.53 6.98 -17.29
C TYR A 199 12.57 6.86 -18.40
N HIS A 200 13.77 6.45 -18.04
CA HIS A 200 14.91 6.41 -18.95
C HIS A 200 14.70 5.53 -20.19
N GLN A 201 13.98 4.42 -20.04
CA GLN A 201 13.75 3.48 -21.15
C GLN A 201 12.87 4.08 -22.26
N ASN A 202 11.92 4.95 -21.90
CA ASN A 202 10.93 5.49 -22.84
C ASN A 202 11.20 6.96 -23.22
N ASN A 203 12.27 7.55 -22.67
CA ASN A 203 12.53 9.00 -22.79
C ASN A 203 11.28 9.82 -22.38
N ARG A 204 10.60 9.35 -21.32
CA ARG A 204 9.42 9.97 -20.75
C ARG A 204 9.77 10.69 -19.47
N THR A 205 9.29 11.91 -19.32
CA THR A 205 9.41 12.68 -18.07
C THR A 205 8.05 13.23 -17.69
N ASP A 206 7.70 13.07 -16.43
CA ASP A 206 6.50 13.67 -15.85
C ASP A 206 6.96 14.75 -14.87
N VAL A 207 6.47 15.97 -15.02
CA VAL A 207 6.76 17.07 -14.09
C VAL A 207 5.48 17.64 -13.50
N LEU A 208 5.48 17.83 -12.18
CA LEU A 208 4.33 18.36 -11.46
C LEU A 208 4.02 19.80 -11.92
N THR A 209 2.78 20.02 -12.33
CA THR A 209 2.26 21.32 -12.79
C THR A 209 1.40 22.00 -11.74
N SER A 210 0.59 21.22 -11.02
CA SER A 210 -0.21 21.67 -9.90
C SER A 210 -0.57 20.49 -9.00
N TYR A 211 -1.06 20.78 -7.79
CA TYR A 211 -1.47 19.77 -6.84
C TYR A 211 -2.55 20.31 -5.90
N HIS A 212 -3.31 19.40 -5.31
CA HIS A 212 -4.31 19.66 -4.28
C HIS A 212 -4.12 18.63 -3.15
N MET A 213 -3.73 19.09 -1.96
CA MET A 213 -3.60 18.24 -0.77
C MET A 213 -4.81 18.40 0.13
N THR A 214 -5.20 17.31 0.79
CA THR A 214 -6.34 17.26 1.70
C THR A 214 -5.94 16.76 3.07
N THR A 215 -5.82 17.66 4.02
CA THR A 215 -5.39 17.36 5.39
C THR A 215 -6.45 16.69 6.26
N GLU A 216 -7.67 16.46 5.73
CA GLU A 216 -8.83 16.06 6.54
C GLU A 216 -9.14 14.55 6.46
N ASN A 217 -8.53 13.83 5.52
CA ASN A 217 -8.93 12.47 5.16
C ASN A 217 -7.75 11.50 5.03
N ASP A 218 -6.83 11.51 5.99
CA ASP A 218 -5.87 10.40 6.07
C ASP A 218 -6.64 9.09 6.33
N PRO A 219 -6.70 8.15 5.36
CA PRO A 219 -7.44 6.89 5.50
C PRO A 219 -6.88 6.04 6.65
N TRP A 220 -5.61 6.27 7.03
CA TRP A 220 -4.96 5.59 8.16
C TRP A 220 -5.44 6.13 9.51
N ASN A 221 -5.86 7.39 9.59
CA ASN A 221 -6.39 8.00 10.83
C ASN A 221 -7.81 7.51 11.15
N ASN A 222 -8.63 7.26 10.13
CA ASN A 222 -10.03 6.85 10.28
C ASN A 222 -10.20 5.32 10.33
N TRP A 223 -9.11 4.56 10.24
CA TRP A 223 -9.17 3.11 10.22
C TRP A 223 -9.61 2.54 11.58
N LEU A 224 -10.60 1.64 11.55
CA LEU A 224 -11.12 0.93 12.72
C LEU A 224 -10.20 -0.21 13.19
N ILE A 225 -9.18 -0.59 12.42
CA ILE A 225 -8.34 -1.77 12.69
C ILE A 225 -7.13 -1.57 13.62
N PRO A 226 -6.63 -0.38 14.00
CA PRO A 226 -5.80 -0.29 15.22
C PRO A 226 -6.51 -0.95 16.41
N TYR A 227 -7.85 -0.95 16.37
CA TYR A 227 -8.70 -1.63 17.32
C TYR A 227 -9.06 -3.06 16.95
N LEU A 228 -8.94 -3.58 15.72
CA LEU A 228 -9.42 -4.94 15.42
C LEU A 228 -8.62 -6.04 16.13
N PRO A 229 -7.27 -6.03 16.17
CA PRO A 229 -6.49 -6.99 16.94
C PRO A 229 -6.78 -6.84 18.44
N THR A 230 -6.92 -5.60 18.91
CA THR A 230 -7.26 -5.29 20.31
C THR A 230 -8.67 -5.80 20.65
N MET A 231 -9.67 -5.50 19.81
CA MET A 231 -11.04 -5.95 19.93
C MET A 231 -11.10 -7.47 19.81
N LEU A 232 -10.44 -8.10 18.84
CA LEU A 232 -10.36 -9.57 18.74
C LEU A 232 -9.69 -10.18 19.97
N LEU A 233 -8.61 -9.59 20.50
CA LEU A 233 -8.01 -9.99 21.78
C LEU A 233 -9.05 -9.91 22.90
N TRP A 234 -9.82 -8.82 22.99
CA TRP A 234 -10.90 -8.67 23.96
C TRP A 234 -12.04 -9.67 23.74
N THR A 235 -12.51 -9.87 22.52
CA THR A 235 -13.64 -10.74 22.17
C THR A 235 -13.26 -12.21 22.34
N ILE A 236 -12.06 -12.61 21.91
CA ILE A 236 -11.53 -13.97 22.08
C ILE A 236 -11.30 -14.23 23.57
N SER A 237 -10.65 -13.32 24.30
CA SER A 237 -10.45 -13.47 25.74
C SER A 237 -11.78 -13.56 26.50
N SER A 238 -12.73 -12.68 26.17
CA SER A 238 -14.09 -12.71 26.75
C SER A 238 -14.84 -14.00 26.41
N SER A 239 -14.70 -14.51 25.19
CA SER A 239 -15.30 -15.77 24.77
C SER A 239 -14.68 -16.96 25.50
N ILE A 240 -13.36 -17.00 25.65
CA ILE A 240 -12.65 -18.04 26.43
C ILE A 240 -13.11 -18.00 27.89
N ILE A 241 -13.14 -16.82 28.51
CA ILE A 241 -13.63 -16.65 29.89
C ILE A 241 -15.08 -17.13 30.02
N GLY A 242 -15.95 -16.74 29.09
CA GLY A 242 -17.35 -17.16 29.07
C GLY A 242 -17.50 -18.68 28.95
N VAL A 243 -16.77 -19.33 28.03
CA VAL A 243 -16.79 -20.79 27.85
C VAL A 243 -16.26 -21.50 29.11
N VAL A 244 -15.15 -21.03 29.68
CA VAL A 244 -14.58 -21.61 30.91
C VAL A 244 -15.56 -21.48 32.08
N ALA A 245 -16.23 -20.34 32.24
CA ALA A 245 -17.23 -20.12 33.29
C ALA A 245 -18.42 -21.07 33.13
N ILE A 246 -18.93 -21.26 31.91
CA ILE A 246 -20.02 -22.21 31.60
C ILE A 246 -19.59 -23.65 31.93
N ILE A 247 -18.39 -24.07 31.52
CA ILE A 247 -17.86 -25.41 31.81
C ILE A 247 -17.74 -25.61 33.33
N ALA A 248 -17.21 -24.63 34.07
CA ALA A 248 -17.07 -24.71 35.52
C ALA A 248 -18.45 -24.83 36.21
N LEU A 249 -19.44 -24.04 35.78
CA LEU A 249 -20.82 -24.13 36.26
C LEU A 249 -21.42 -25.51 36.03
N ILE A 250 -21.24 -26.09 34.85
CA ILE A 250 -21.72 -27.44 34.52
C ILE A 250 -21.07 -28.49 35.44
N ILE A 251 -19.75 -28.38 35.70
CA ILE A 251 -19.02 -29.32 36.57
C ILE A 251 -19.50 -29.21 38.03
N VAL A 252 -19.66 -27.99 38.55
CA VAL A 252 -20.15 -27.75 39.92
C VAL A 252 -21.56 -28.29 40.09
N ASN A 253 -22.46 -28.00 39.15
CA ASN A 253 -23.84 -28.45 39.23
C ASN A 253 -23.94 -29.99 39.19
N LYS A 254 -23.15 -30.65 38.33
CA LYS A 254 -23.04 -32.12 38.31
C LYS A 254 -22.51 -32.70 39.63
N ARG A 255 -21.60 -32.01 40.33
CA ARG A 255 -21.06 -32.46 41.63
C ARG A 255 -22.07 -32.27 42.76
N LEU A 256 -22.87 -31.21 42.74
CA LEU A 256 -23.91 -30.95 43.72
C LEU A 256 -25.03 -32.00 43.64
N ILE A 257 -25.52 -32.28 42.43
CA ILE A 257 -26.53 -33.33 42.20
C ILE A 257 -26.03 -34.70 42.69
N LYS A 258 -24.75 -35.03 42.47
CA LYS A 258 -24.13 -36.27 42.97
C LYS A 258 -23.96 -36.36 44.49
N ARG A 259 -24.08 -35.25 45.23
CA ARG A 259 -24.03 -35.25 46.70
C ARG A 259 -25.41 -35.37 47.33
N GLU A 260 -26.45 -35.03 46.59
CA GLU A 260 -27.85 -35.11 47.03
C GLU A 260 -28.51 -36.45 46.68
N ALA A 261 -27.96 -37.17 45.69
CA ALA A 261 -28.32 -38.54 45.35
C ALA A 261 -27.45 -39.57 46.09
#